data_AF-A0A7J0F1K0-F1
#
_entry.id   AF-A0A7J0F1K0-F1
#
_cell.length_a   1.000
_cell.length_b   1.000
_cell.length_c   1.000
_cell.angle_alpha   90.00
_cell.angle_beta   90.00
_cell.angle_gamma   90.00
#
_symmetry.space_group_name_H-M   'P 1'
#
loop_
_entity.id
_entity.type
_entity.pdbx_description
1 polymer ?
#
loop_
_entity_poly.entity_id
_entity_poly.type
_entity_poly.pdbx_seq_one_letter_code
_entity_poly.pdbx_strand_id
1 'polypeptide(L)'
;MRTTYAFSPAVLSRTKATLTINNFQAGGDGGGPSECDRKYHSYHLPIVLLSTGWYNRGRRCFDNITISATGRSVVAMVVDECDSTMECDQDHNYQPPCDNNIVDASKSVWPSASLKITGMAWI
;
A
#
# COMPACT_ATOMS: atom_id res chain seq x y z
N MET A 1 -12.28 -13.63 14.86
CA MET A 1 -10.87 -13.22 15.00
C MET A 1 -10.27 -13.16 13.61
N ARG A 2 -9.76 -12.00 13.19
CA ARG A 2 -8.98 -11.89 11.94
C ARG A 2 -7.52 -12.12 12.25
N THR A 3 -6.78 -12.66 11.28
CA THR A 3 -5.34 -12.91 11.42
C THR A 3 -4.58 -11.58 11.37
N THR A 4 -3.61 -11.41 12.24
CA THR A 4 -2.67 -10.30 12.21
C THR A 4 -1.26 -10.79 11.89
N TYR A 5 -0.45 -9.91 11.32
CA TYR A 5 0.87 -10.19 10.83
C TYR A 5 1.84 -9.08 11.23
N ALA A 6 2.88 -9.44 11.99
CA ALA A 6 4.01 -8.56 12.27
C ALA A 6 5.04 -8.53 11.14
N PHE A 7 4.97 -9.48 10.20
CA PHE A 7 5.95 -9.68 9.15
C PHE A 7 5.29 -9.91 7.80
N SER A 8 5.94 -9.38 6.76
CA SER A 8 5.61 -9.60 5.36
C SER A 8 6.53 -10.68 4.75
N PRO A 9 6.15 -11.29 3.62
CA PRO A 9 7.04 -12.21 2.89
C PRO A 9 8.41 -11.59 2.59
N ALA A 10 9.42 -12.44 2.43
CA ALA A 10 10.77 -11.97 2.13
C ALA A 10 10.81 -11.10 0.87
N VAL A 11 11.57 -10.01 0.94
CA VAL A 11 11.82 -9.13 -0.20
C VAL A 11 12.87 -9.80 -1.09
N LEU A 12 12.48 -10.08 -2.33
CA LEU A 12 13.32 -10.67 -3.39
C LEU A 12 13.47 -9.64 -4.52
N SER A 13 14.33 -9.92 -5.51
CA SER A 13 14.42 -9.12 -6.75
C SER A 13 13.11 -9.03 -7.54
N ARG A 14 12.19 -9.94 -7.23
CA ARG A 14 10.83 -10.04 -7.78
C ARG A 14 9.92 -10.47 -6.64
N THR A 15 9.56 -9.53 -5.78
CA THR A 15 8.67 -9.80 -4.63
C THR A 15 7.21 -9.79 -5.05
N LYS A 16 6.50 -10.91 -4.98
CA LYS A 16 5.06 -10.98 -5.30
C LYS A 16 4.22 -10.27 -4.23
N ALA A 17 3.32 -9.38 -4.67
CA ALA A 17 2.35 -8.71 -3.79
C ALA A 17 0.95 -8.63 -4.41
N THR A 18 -0.07 -8.47 -3.58
CA THR A 18 -1.41 -8.09 -4.00
C THR A 18 -1.48 -6.57 -4.12
N LEU A 19 -1.83 -6.06 -5.30
CA LEU A 19 -2.04 -4.63 -5.52
C LEU A 19 -3.50 -4.25 -5.20
N THR A 20 -3.72 -3.28 -4.32
CA THR A 20 -5.04 -2.72 -4.00
C THR A 20 -5.08 -1.22 -4.33
N ILE A 21 -6.28 -0.62 -4.28
CA ILE A 21 -6.48 0.80 -4.59
C ILE A 21 -6.85 1.57 -3.33
N ASN A 22 -6.17 2.70 -3.12
CA ASN A 22 -6.41 3.61 -2.00
C ASN A 22 -6.49 5.07 -2.46
N ASN A 23 -7.30 5.85 -1.76
CA ASN A 23 -7.45 7.28 -1.87
C ASN A 23 -6.80 8.00 -0.67
N PHE A 24 -5.64 8.59 -0.93
CA PHE A 24 -4.81 9.31 0.03
C PHE A 24 -5.29 10.75 0.32
N GLN A 25 -6.42 11.17 -0.25
CA GLN A 25 -6.97 12.51 -0.03
C GLN A 25 -7.68 12.60 1.33
N ALA A 26 -7.80 13.82 1.85
CA ALA A 26 -8.63 14.09 3.02
C ALA A 26 -10.08 13.65 2.77
N GLY A 27 -10.63 12.85 3.69
CA GLY A 27 -11.95 12.25 3.54
C GLY A 27 -12.02 11.07 2.55
N GLY A 28 -10.85 10.55 2.13
CA GLY A 28 -10.73 9.29 1.40
C GLY A 28 -10.93 8.05 2.29
N ASP A 29 -10.66 6.88 1.72
CA ASP A 29 -10.70 5.58 2.40
C ASP A 29 -9.45 5.30 3.27
N GLY A 30 -8.32 5.96 2.98
CA GLY A 30 -7.07 5.82 3.73
C GLY A 30 -7.07 6.43 5.15
N GLY A 31 -8.21 6.93 5.63
CA GLY A 31 -8.35 7.45 6.99
C GLY A 31 -7.55 8.73 7.25
N GLY A 32 -6.45 8.60 7.99
CA GLY A 32 -5.61 9.70 8.43
C GLY A 32 -4.63 10.22 7.36
N PRO A 33 -3.85 11.29 7.67
CA PRO A 33 -2.71 11.68 6.86
C PRO A 33 -1.62 10.60 6.87
N SER A 34 -0.89 10.45 5.78
CA SER A 34 0.09 9.37 5.62
C SER A 34 1.25 9.42 6.60
N GLU A 35 1.68 8.25 7.09
CA GLU A 35 2.63 8.13 8.19
C GLU A 35 4.00 8.74 7.91
N CYS A 36 4.49 8.71 6.67
CA CYS A 36 5.83 9.21 6.35
C CYS A 36 5.97 10.74 6.48
N ASP A 37 4.93 11.52 6.18
CA ASP A 37 4.99 12.98 6.17
C ASP A 37 3.85 13.71 6.87
N ARG A 38 2.88 12.96 7.43
CA ARG A 38 1.68 13.48 8.09
C ARG A 38 0.83 14.36 7.15
N LYS A 39 0.77 14.01 5.86
CA LYS A 39 -0.02 14.75 4.87
C LYS A 39 -0.98 13.85 4.11
N TYR A 40 -2.05 14.48 3.62
CA TYR A 40 -2.88 13.92 2.57
C TYR A 40 -2.22 14.17 1.22
N HIS A 41 -2.42 13.23 0.30
CA HIS A 41 -1.81 13.26 -1.02
C HIS A 41 -2.88 13.21 -2.12
N SER A 42 -2.56 13.81 -3.27
CA SER A 42 -3.46 13.74 -4.43
C SER A 42 -3.48 12.34 -5.01
N TYR A 43 -4.67 11.86 -5.44
CA TYR A 43 -4.83 10.58 -6.12
C TYR A 43 -4.10 10.50 -7.48
N HIS A 44 -3.59 11.63 -7.99
CA HIS A 44 -2.80 11.72 -9.21
C HIS A 44 -1.29 11.50 -9.02
N LEU A 45 -0.81 11.47 -7.78
CA LEU A 45 0.60 11.20 -7.50
C LEU A 45 0.82 9.68 -7.45
N PRO A 46 1.86 9.14 -8.12
CA PRO A 46 2.15 7.71 -8.07
C PRO A 46 2.76 7.35 -6.70
N ILE A 47 1.88 7.08 -5.73
CA ILE A 47 2.23 6.78 -4.34
C ILE A 47 1.55 5.50 -3.85
N VAL A 48 2.14 4.90 -2.81
CA VAL A 48 1.69 3.64 -2.22
C VAL A 48 1.85 3.58 -0.69
N LEU A 49 1.04 2.72 -0.07
CA LEU A 49 1.25 2.13 1.25
C LEU A 49 1.86 0.73 1.10
N LEU A 50 2.64 0.30 2.10
CA LEU A 50 3.16 -1.07 2.18
C LEU A 50 2.65 -1.76 3.45
N SER A 51 2.35 -3.06 3.39
CA SER A 51 2.13 -3.87 4.59
C SER A 51 3.24 -3.66 5.62
N THR A 52 2.91 -3.69 6.91
CA THR A 52 3.82 -3.40 8.04
C THR A 52 5.23 -3.96 7.90
N GLY A 53 5.37 -5.25 7.54
CA GLY A 53 6.68 -5.88 7.41
C GLY A 53 7.54 -5.29 6.28
N TRP A 54 6.92 -4.90 5.17
CA TRP A 54 7.59 -4.23 4.06
C TRP A 54 7.79 -2.74 4.29
N TYR A 55 6.87 -2.07 4.98
CA TYR A 55 7.03 -0.67 5.40
C TYR A 55 8.25 -0.49 6.33
N ASN A 56 8.52 -1.51 7.16
CA ASN A 56 9.73 -1.62 7.97
C ASN A 56 9.94 -0.39 8.88
N ARG A 57 8.89 -0.02 9.63
CA ARG A 57 8.89 1.11 10.57
C ARG A 57 9.36 2.42 9.91
N GLY A 58 8.86 2.70 8.71
CA GLY A 58 9.18 3.89 7.94
C GLY A 58 10.57 3.90 7.29
N ARG A 59 11.35 2.81 7.38
CA ARG A 59 12.67 2.74 6.71
C ARG A 59 12.60 2.84 5.19
N ARG A 60 11.41 2.60 4.61
CA ARG A 60 11.15 2.78 3.18
C ARG A 60 10.41 4.08 2.84
N CYS A 61 10.20 4.97 3.80
CA CYS A 61 9.53 6.23 3.52
C CYS A 61 10.26 6.99 2.41
N PHE A 62 9.49 7.40 1.40
CA PHE A 62 9.94 8.11 0.20
C PHE A 62 10.87 7.30 -0.72
N ASP A 63 11.08 6.01 -0.44
CA ASP A 63 11.72 5.12 -1.42
C ASP A 63 10.79 4.92 -2.61
N ASN A 64 11.38 4.88 -3.79
CA ASN A 64 10.68 4.52 -5.01
C ASN A 64 10.74 3.01 -5.21
N ILE A 65 9.58 2.39 -5.41
CA ILE A 65 9.46 1.00 -5.82
C ILE A 65 8.97 0.91 -7.26
N THR A 66 9.36 -0.14 -7.96
CA THR A 66 8.81 -0.44 -9.28
C THR A 66 7.68 -1.42 -9.12
N ILE A 67 6.49 -1.09 -9.62
CA ILE A 67 5.33 -1.97 -9.63
C ILE A 67 5.14 -2.44 -11.06
N SER A 68 5.36 -3.72 -11.29
CA SER A 68 5.15 -4.34 -12.61
C SER A 68 3.90 -5.22 -12.62
N ALA A 69 2.92 -4.89 -13.45
CA ALA A 69 1.69 -5.67 -13.63
C ALA A 69 1.30 -5.74 -15.11
N THR A 70 0.88 -6.92 -15.58
CA THR A 70 0.37 -7.12 -16.96
C THR A 70 1.29 -6.57 -18.07
N GLY A 71 2.60 -6.74 -17.92
CA GLY A 71 3.60 -6.27 -18.89
C GLY A 71 3.86 -4.76 -18.86
N ARG A 72 3.27 -4.02 -17.92
CA ARG A 72 3.54 -2.60 -17.67
C ARG A 72 4.26 -2.43 -16.34
N SER A 73 5.04 -1.37 -16.23
CA SER A 73 5.68 -0.99 -14.97
C SER A 73 5.46 0.48 -14.68
N VAL A 74 5.30 0.82 -13.41
CA VAL A 74 5.19 2.19 -12.91
C VAL A 74 6.09 2.32 -11.69
N VAL A 75 6.76 3.46 -11.57
CA VAL A 75 7.51 3.81 -10.37
C VAL A 75 6.57 4.56 -9.45
N ALA A 76 6.49 4.12 -8.19
CA ALA A 76 5.67 4.75 -7.17
C ALA A 76 6.45 4.95 -5.88
N MET A 77 6.14 6.03 -5.17
CA MET A 77 6.81 6.41 -3.93
C MET A 77 6.04 5.89 -2.72
N VAL A 78 6.74 5.28 -1.77
CA VAL A 78 6.15 4.84 -0.51
C VAL A 78 5.89 6.06 0.38
N VAL A 79 4.66 6.21 0.85
CA VAL A 79 4.28 7.34 1.73
C VAL A 79 3.65 6.88 3.04
N ASP A 80 3.33 5.60 3.19
CA ASP A 80 2.48 5.18 4.30
C ASP A 80 2.55 3.68 4.61
N GLU A 81 1.93 3.29 5.71
CA GLU A 81 1.80 1.92 6.20
C GLU A 81 0.38 1.38 6.00
N CYS A 82 0.27 0.13 5.54
CA CYS A 82 -0.95 -0.66 5.66
C CYS A 82 -0.80 -1.56 6.88
N ASP A 83 -1.42 -1.20 8.01
CA ASP A 83 -1.18 -1.85 9.30
C ASP A 83 -1.75 -3.28 9.30
N SER A 84 -0.86 -4.27 9.30
CA SER A 84 -1.25 -5.68 9.35
C SER A 84 -1.29 -6.24 10.78
N THR A 85 -1.00 -5.43 11.80
CA THR A 85 -0.80 -5.84 13.20
C THR A 85 -2.01 -5.57 14.08
N MET A 86 -2.74 -4.51 13.80
CA MET A 86 -3.88 -4.08 14.61
C MET A 86 -4.83 -3.27 13.76
N GLU A 87 -6.07 -3.73 13.65
CA GLU A 87 -7.18 -2.85 13.29
C GLU A 87 -8.46 -3.41 13.94
N CYS A 88 -9.61 -2.76 13.75
CA CYS A 88 -10.89 -2.88 14.49
C CYS A 88 -11.03 -1.95 15.71
N ASP A 89 -10.33 -0.81 15.70
CA ASP A 89 -10.49 0.25 16.68
C ASP A 89 -11.01 1.55 16.02
N GLN A 90 -11.23 2.57 16.85
CA GLN A 90 -11.78 3.85 16.42
C GLN A 90 -10.82 4.61 15.50
N ASP A 91 -9.51 4.48 15.69
CA ASP A 91 -8.49 5.21 14.94
C ASP A 91 -8.39 4.69 13.50
N HIS A 92 -8.72 3.41 13.30
CA HIS A 92 -8.73 2.73 12.00
C HIS A 92 -10.14 2.60 11.40
N ASN A 93 -11.12 3.40 11.83
CA ASN A 93 -12.52 3.34 11.37
C ASN A 93 -13.16 1.94 11.46
N TYR A 94 -12.71 1.12 12.41
CA TYR A 94 -13.09 -0.29 12.55
C TYR A 94 -12.84 -1.13 11.29
N GLN A 95 -11.93 -0.69 10.42
CA GLN A 95 -11.45 -1.49 9.30
C GLN A 95 -10.68 -2.71 9.83
N PRO A 96 -10.61 -3.78 9.04
CA PRO A 96 -9.88 -4.97 9.43
C PRO A 96 -8.40 -4.96 9.00
N PRO A 97 -7.51 -5.60 9.80
CA PRO A 97 -6.09 -5.54 9.57
C PRO A 97 -5.72 -5.92 8.15
N CYS A 98 -4.78 -5.16 7.59
CA CYS A 98 -4.23 -5.39 6.28
C CYS A 98 -3.60 -6.79 6.17
N ASP A 99 -3.68 -7.39 4.98
CA ASP A 99 -2.89 -8.59 4.69
C ASP A 99 -1.39 -8.25 4.62
N ASN A 100 -0.52 -9.23 4.85
CA ASN A 100 0.92 -8.99 4.98
C ASN A 100 1.68 -8.88 3.65
N ASN A 101 0.99 -8.96 2.52
CA ASN A 101 1.56 -8.95 1.18
C ASN A 101 0.90 -7.91 0.27
N ILE A 102 0.44 -6.79 0.84
CA ILE A 102 -0.29 -5.72 0.18
C ILE A 102 0.65 -4.60 -0.24
N VAL A 103 0.46 -4.14 -1.48
CA VAL A 103 0.89 -2.82 -1.94
C VAL A 103 -0.40 -2.07 -2.26
N ASP A 104 -0.72 -1.06 -1.47
CA ASP A 104 -1.97 -0.33 -1.63
C ASP A 104 -1.70 1.00 -2.32
N ALA A 105 -2.34 1.25 -3.45
CA ALA A 105 -1.81 2.19 -4.42
C ALA A 105 -2.82 3.24 -4.86
N SER A 106 -2.33 4.45 -5.04
CA SER A 106 -3.09 5.56 -5.61
C SER A 106 -3.62 5.23 -7.00
N LYS A 107 -4.72 5.86 -7.40
CA LYS A 107 -5.36 5.64 -8.70
C LYS A 107 -4.41 5.84 -9.90
N SER A 108 -3.43 6.75 -9.81
CA SER A 108 -2.42 6.94 -10.87
C SER A 108 -1.51 5.75 -11.12
N VAL A 109 -1.34 4.85 -10.14
CA VAL A 109 -0.55 3.61 -10.29
C VAL A 109 -1.31 2.58 -11.14
N TRP A 110 -2.63 2.66 -11.21
CA TRP A 110 -3.48 1.70 -11.90
C TRP A 110 -3.61 2.00 -13.40
N PRO A 111 -3.14 1.10 -14.29
CA PRO A 111 -3.34 1.26 -15.72
C PRO A 111 -4.80 0.97 -16.12
N SER A 112 -5.67 1.97 -16.11
CA SER A 112 -7.07 1.93 -16.60
C SER A 112 -8.05 1.00 -15.85
N ALA A 113 -9.32 1.41 -15.80
CA ALA A 113 -10.40 0.79 -15.01
C ALA A 113 -10.76 -0.66 -15.40
N SER A 114 -10.25 -1.17 -16.54
CA SER A 114 -10.61 -2.48 -17.10
C SER A 114 -9.77 -3.63 -16.54
N LEU A 115 -8.72 -3.34 -15.78
CA LEU A 115 -7.86 -4.37 -15.21
C LEU A 115 -8.42 -4.80 -13.85
N LYS A 116 -9.07 -5.97 -13.82
CA LYS A 116 -9.11 -6.79 -12.62
C LYS A 116 -7.67 -7.23 -12.32
N ILE A 117 -6.91 -6.39 -11.62
CA ILE A 117 -5.57 -6.74 -11.16
C ILE A 117 -5.76 -7.68 -9.96
N THR A 118 -5.85 -8.98 -10.22
CA THR A 118 -5.37 -10.01 -9.28
C THR A 118 -3.83 -10.09 -9.29
N GLY A 119 -3.18 -8.98 -9.65
CA GLY A 119 -1.83 -8.95 -10.20
C GLY A 119 -0.75 -8.73 -9.15
N MET A 120 0.19 -9.66 -9.20
CA MET A 120 1.49 -9.65 -8.56
C MET A 120 2.22 -8.35 -8.89
N ALA A 121 2.41 -7.46 -7.91
CA ALA A 121 3.50 -6.48 -7.98
C ALA A 121 4.83 -7.23 -7.83
N TRP A 122 5.91 -6.67 -8.35
CA TRP A 122 7.27 -7.17 -8.20
C TRP A 122 8.12 -6.01 -7.66
N ILE A 123 8.21 -5.90 -6.33
CA ILE A 123 8.99 -4.85 -5.64
C ILE A 123 10.46 -4.91 -6.09
#